data_AF-A0A7T8KIW7-F1
#
_entry.id   AF-A0A7T8KIW7-F1
#
_cell.length_a   1.000
_cell.length_b   1.000
_cell.length_c   1.000
_cell.angle_alpha   90.00
_cell.angle_beta   90.00
_cell.angle_gamma   90.00
#
_symmetry.space_group_name_H-M   'P 1'
#
loop_
_entity.id
_entity.type
_entity.pdbx_description
1 polymer ?
#
loop_
_entity_poly.entity_id
_entity_poly.type
_entity_poly.pdbx_seq_one_letter_code
_entity_poly.pdbx_strand_id
1 'polypeptide(L)'
;MDLLSSELQATCSSLGTWDGTKYLKEPDTLECIKDLLRFLKRDEGTHEIRRTLGSIGVFSSDIIHILREFPEDEELFDAGLRLAMSLSSPEMILFQEERKLEHS
;
A
#
# COMPACT_ATOMS: atom_id res chain seq x y z
N MET A 1 -3.50 -16.81 -10.57
CA MET A 1 -3.55 -15.56 -9.79
C MET A 1 -3.80 -16.00 -8.37
N ASP A 2 -2.91 -15.65 -7.45
CA ASP A 2 -3.05 -16.06 -6.05
C ASP A 2 -4.27 -15.36 -5.41
N LEU A 3 -4.93 -16.02 -4.46
CA LEU A 3 -6.16 -15.50 -3.85
C LEU A 3 -5.88 -14.17 -3.12
N LEU A 4 -4.74 -14.11 -2.42
CA LEU A 4 -4.27 -12.93 -1.71
C LEU A 4 -3.98 -11.75 -2.67
N SER A 5 -3.32 -12.01 -3.79
CA SER A 5 -3.04 -10.97 -4.78
C SER A 5 -4.31 -10.39 -5.38
N SER A 6 -5.32 -11.22 -5.60
CA SER A 6 -6.63 -10.80 -6.12
C SER A 6 -7.40 -9.96 -5.08
N GLU A 7 -7.32 -10.34 -3.81
CA GLU A 7 -7.90 -9.59 -2.69
C GLU A 7 -7.22 -8.22 -2.52
N LEU A 8 -5.89 -8.17 -2.51
CA LEU A 8 -5.13 -6.91 -2.44
C LEU A 8 -5.45 -5.99 -3.62
N GLN A 9 -5.55 -6.55 -4.84
CA GLN A 9 -5.94 -5.79 -6.02
C GLN A 9 -7.36 -5.22 -5.88
N ALA A 10 -8.31 -6.02 -5.40
CA ALA A 10 -9.67 -5.57 -5.18
C ALA A 10 -9.73 -4.45 -4.12
N THR A 11 -9.00 -4.58 -3.01
CA THR A 11 -8.91 -3.53 -1.99
C THR A 11 -8.29 -2.25 -2.55
N CYS A 12 -7.23 -2.34 -3.36
CA CYS A 12 -6.62 -1.16 -3.98
C CYS A 12 -7.56 -0.48 -4.97
N SER A 13 -8.28 -1.25 -5.78
CA SER A 13 -9.26 -0.70 -6.74
C SER A 13 -10.43 0.02 -6.05
N SER A 14 -10.68 -0.24 -4.77
CA SER A 14 -11.70 0.44 -3.95
C SER A 14 -11.18 1.69 -3.23
N LEU A 15 -9.95 2.16 -3.49
CA LEU A 15 -9.42 3.40 -2.92
C LEU A 15 -9.88 4.63 -3.69
N GLY A 16 -10.02 4.52 -5.01
CA GLY A 16 -10.35 5.67 -5.85
C GLY A 16 -9.72 5.59 -7.22
N THR A 17 -9.80 6.71 -7.93
CA THR A 17 -9.26 6.82 -9.28
C THR A 17 -8.84 8.26 -9.60
N TRP A 18 -7.83 8.38 -10.45
CA TRP A 18 -7.41 9.66 -11.01
C TRP A 18 -8.22 9.96 -12.28
N ASP A 19 -8.98 11.07 -12.27
CA ASP A 19 -9.80 11.46 -13.43
C ASP A 19 -9.02 12.26 -14.50
N GLY A 20 -7.71 12.44 -14.30
CA GLY A 20 -6.85 13.30 -15.12
C GLY A 20 -6.58 14.67 -14.48
N THR A 21 -7.40 15.11 -13.52
CA THR A 21 -7.33 16.43 -12.91
C THR A 21 -7.34 16.38 -11.38
N LYS A 22 -8.15 15.51 -10.79
CA LYS A 22 -8.29 15.31 -9.35
C LYS A 22 -8.42 13.82 -9.04
N TYR A 23 -8.08 13.48 -7.82
CA TYR A 23 -8.30 12.15 -7.29
C TYR A 23 -9.73 12.06 -6.75
N LEU A 24 -10.44 11.03 -7.19
CA LEU A 24 -11.79 10.70 -6.74
C LEU A 24 -11.68 9.53 -5.77
N LYS A 25 -11.74 9.83 -4.46
CA LYS A 25 -11.76 8.80 -3.42
C LYS A 25 -13.13 8.11 -3.37
N GLU A 26 -13.14 6.80 -3.14
CA GLU A 26 -14.37 6.05 -2.88
C GLU A 26 -14.87 6.27 -1.44
N PRO A 27 -16.15 6.03 -1.14
CA PRO A 27 -16.71 6.20 0.21
C PRO A 27 -15.95 5.43 1.30
N ASP A 28 -15.46 4.23 0.97
CA ASP A 28 -14.83 3.28 1.91
C ASP A 28 -13.28 3.34 1.88
N THR A 29 -12.71 4.44 1.35
CA THR A 29 -11.25 4.58 1.17
C THR A 29 -10.48 4.39 2.48
N LEU A 30 -11.00 4.94 3.58
CA LEU A 30 -10.35 4.87 4.89
C LEU A 30 -10.30 3.43 5.41
N GLU A 31 -11.41 2.70 5.29
CA GLU A 31 -11.54 1.29 5.64
C GLU A 31 -10.57 0.45 4.82
N CYS A 32 -10.49 0.70 3.51
CA CYS A 32 -9.55 0.03 2.62
C CYS A 32 -8.09 0.25 3.03
N ILE A 33 -7.69 1.49 3.35
CA ILE A 33 -6.33 1.77 3.85
C ILE A 33 -6.06 1.04 5.17
N LYS A 34 -7.03 1.02 6.08
CA LYS A 34 -6.91 0.27 7.34
C LYS A 34 -6.74 -1.23 7.10
N ASP A 35 -7.41 -1.80 6.09
CA ASP A 35 -7.24 -3.19 5.69
C ASP A 35 -5.86 -3.46 5.08
N LEU A 36 -5.36 -2.58 4.20
CA LEU A 36 -4.00 -2.67 3.67
C LEU A 36 -2.94 -2.63 4.77
N LEU A 37 -3.11 -1.77 5.78
CA LEU A 37 -2.24 -1.75 6.96
C LEU A 37 -2.33 -3.05 7.77
N ARG A 38 -3.52 -3.64 7.91
CA ARG A 38 -3.70 -4.94 8.57
C ARG A 38 -3.03 -6.06 7.79
N PHE A 39 -3.10 -6.05 6.46
CA PHE A 39 -2.41 -6.99 5.59
C PHE A 39 -0.89 -6.87 5.75
N LEU A 40 -0.34 -5.66 5.64
CA LEU A 40 1.10 -5.42 5.84
C LEU A 40 1.59 -5.84 7.22
N LYS A 41 0.79 -5.62 8.28
CA LYS A 41 1.14 -6.06 9.63
C LYS A 41 1.22 -7.59 9.78
N ARG A 42 0.51 -8.34 8.93
CA ARG A 42 0.52 -9.82 8.91
C ARG A 42 1.57 -10.38 7.94
N ASP A 43 2.28 -9.54 7.20
CA ASP A 43 3.31 -9.92 6.22
C ASP A 43 4.60 -10.36 6.94
N GLU A 44 4.54 -11.49 7.65
CA GLU A 44 5.66 -12.03 8.39
C GLU A 44 6.57 -12.88 7.48
N GLY A 45 7.82 -12.41 7.30
CA GLY A 45 8.95 -13.20 6.82
C GLY A 45 9.08 -13.39 5.30
N THR A 46 8.00 -13.31 4.52
CA THR A 46 8.10 -13.42 3.04
C THR A 46 8.07 -12.07 2.34
N HIS A 47 7.50 -11.01 2.93
CA HIS A 47 7.30 -9.70 2.28
C HIS A 47 6.46 -9.75 1.00
N GLU A 48 5.61 -10.76 0.87
CA GLU A 48 4.82 -10.97 -0.34
C GLU A 48 3.73 -9.91 -0.51
N ILE A 49 3.08 -9.50 0.59
CA ILE A 49 2.05 -8.46 0.56
C ILE A 49 2.69 -7.14 0.17
N ARG A 50 3.82 -6.79 0.80
CA ARG A 50 4.61 -5.60 0.45
C ARG A 50 5.01 -5.58 -1.02
N ARG A 51 5.57 -6.67 -1.56
CA ARG A 51 5.96 -6.76 -2.97
C ARG A 51 4.77 -6.66 -3.91
N THR A 52 3.65 -7.30 -3.55
CA THR A 52 2.41 -7.24 -4.34
C THR A 52 1.88 -5.82 -4.40
N LEU A 53 1.77 -5.13 -3.26
CA LEU A 53 1.34 -3.73 -3.21
C LEU A 53 2.29 -2.79 -3.97
N GLY A 54 3.60 -3.07 -3.90
CA GLY A 54 4.61 -2.39 -4.71
C GLY A 54 4.39 -2.59 -6.21
N SER A 55 4.06 -3.81 -6.64
CA SER A 55 3.76 -4.13 -8.04
C SER A 55 2.44 -3.53 -8.53
N ILE A 56 1.44 -3.43 -7.65
CA ILE A 56 0.17 -2.73 -7.95
C ILE A 56 0.44 -1.22 -8.13
N GLY A 57 1.45 -0.68 -7.44
CA GLY A 57 1.80 0.74 -7.52
C GLY A 57 0.94 1.63 -6.63
N VAL A 58 0.28 1.06 -5.61
CA VAL A 58 -0.69 1.75 -4.74
C VAL A 58 -0.16 3.05 -4.14
N PHE A 59 1.15 3.10 -3.86
CA PHE A 59 1.79 4.30 -3.33
C PHE A 59 1.66 5.49 -4.29
N SER A 60 1.96 5.27 -5.57
CA SER A 60 1.94 6.32 -6.59
C SER A 60 0.54 6.56 -7.16
N SER A 61 -0.29 5.52 -7.29
CA SER A 61 -1.64 5.65 -7.85
C SER A 61 -2.63 6.30 -6.89
N ASP A 62 -2.49 6.04 -5.59
CA ASP A 62 -3.51 6.42 -4.60
C ASP A 62 -2.92 7.23 -3.44
N ILE A 63 -1.89 6.73 -2.77
CA ILE A 63 -1.44 7.29 -1.49
C ILE A 63 -0.87 8.71 -1.64
N ILE A 64 -0.07 8.97 -2.68
CA ILE A 64 0.40 10.34 -2.98
C ILE A 64 -0.78 11.30 -3.18
N HIS A 65 -1.81 10.86 -3.91
CA HIS A 65 -2.98 11.68 -4.19
C HIS A 65 -3.78 11.95 -2.92
N ILE A 66 -3.99 10.93 -2.09
CA ILE A 66 -4.69 11.05 -0.81
C ILE A 66 -4.01 12.09 0.09
N LEU A 67 -2.68 11.99 0.25
CA LEU A 67 -1.90 12.91 1.09
C LEU A 67 -1.88 14.35 0.55
N ARG A 68 -1.97 14.52 -0.79
CA ARG A 68 -1.93 15.83 -1.43
C ARG A 68 -3.29 16.53 -1.45
N GLU A 69 -4.36 15.78 -1.67
CA GLU A 69 -5.66 16.33 -2.04
C GLU A 69 -6.70 16.30 -0.92
N PHE A 70 -6.48 15.52 0.15
CA PHE A 70 -7.37 15.46 1.31
C PHE A 70 -6.67 15.69 2.65
N PRO A 71 -5.79 16.70 2.80
CA PRO A 71 -5.13 16.99 4.08
C PRO A 71 -6.11 17.42 5.19
N GLU A 72 -7.30 17.90 4.84
CA GLU A 72 -8.37 18.28 5.78
C GLU A 72 -9.10 17.08 6.40
N ASP A 73 -9.01 15.90 5.79
CA ASP A 73 -9.53 14.66 6.34
C ASP A 73 -8.44 14.01 7.19
N GLU A 74 -8.31 14.48 8.44
CA GLU A 74 -7.19 14.12 9.33
C GLU A 74 -7.06 12.60 9.54
N GLU A 75 -8.18 11.88 9.62
CA GLU A 75 -8.16 10.42 9.82
C GLU A 75 -7.66 9.69 8.57
N LEU A 76 -8.14 10.10 7.39
CA LEU A 76 -7.66 9.57 6.12
C LEU A 76 -6.20 9.92 5.87
N PHE A 77 -5.79 11.15 6.18
CA PHE A 77 -4.43 11.61 6.04
C PHE A 77 -3.47 10.82 6.94
N ASP A 78 -3.80 10.64 8.22
CA ASP A 78 -2.98 9.84 9.16
C ASP A 78 -2.88 8.38 8.70
N ALA A 79 -4.00 7.78 8.28
CA ALA A 79 -4.00 6.41 7.75
C ALA A 79 -3.13 6.29 6.49
N GLY A 80 -3.28 7.22 5.54
CA GLY A 80 -2.47 7.29 4.32
C GLY A 80 -0.99 7.48 4.61
N LEU A 81 -0.64 8.34 5.57
CA LEU A 81 0.75 8.58 5.96
C LEU A 81 1.37 7.34 6.61
N ARG A 82 0.61 6.64 7.47
CA ARG A 82 1.05 5.36 8.04
C ARG A 82 1.27 4.30 6.98
N LEU A 83 0.40 4.23 5.96
CA LEU A 83 0.56 3.29 4.87
C LEU A 83 1.77 3.65 3.99
N ALA A 84 1.96 4.93 3.67
CA ALA A 84 3.14 5.45 2.99
C ALA A 84 4.42 5.05 3.73
N MET A 85 4.51 5.36 5.03
CA MET A 85 5.63 4.98 5.88
C MET A 85 5.79 3.47 5.96
N SER A 86 4.70 2.70 6.05
CA SER A 86 4.78 1.24 6.13
C SER A 86 5.38 0.67 4.86
N LEU A 87 4.98 1.18 3.68
CA LEU A 87 5.49 0.77 2.37
C LEU A 87 6.93 1.23 2.11
N SER A 88 7.29 2.44 2.58
CA SER A 88 8.62 3.02 2.41
C SER A 88 9.59 2.69 3.54
N SER A 89 9.14 1.98 4.57
CA SER A 89 9.98 1.60 5.70
C SER A 89 11.13 0.74 5.16
N PRO A 90 12.40 1.17 5.36
CA PRO A 90 13.54 0.35 5.03
C PRO A 90 13.62 -0.76 6.08
N GLU A 91 12.79 -1.78 5.95
CA GLU A 91 12.98 -2.99 6.74
C GLU A 91 14.30 -3.62 6.27
N MET A 92 15.21 -3.89 7.21
CA MET A 92 16.50 -4.57 7.03
C MET A 92 16.46 -5.91 6.25
N ILE A 93 15.32 -6.29 5.68
CA ILE A 93 15.01 -7.60 5.11
C ILE A 93 15.14 -7.65 3.58
N LEU A 94 15.03 -6.53 2.83
CA LEU A 94 15.51 -6.52 1.43
C LEU A 94 17.03 -6.84 1.35
N PHE A 95 17.80 -6.43 2.36
CA PHE A 95 19.25 -6.65 2.45
C PHE A 95 19.67 -8.09 2.84
N GLN A 96 18.77 -8.93 3.35
CA GLN A 96 19.09 -10.35 3.66
C GLN A 96 18.71 -11.31 2.52
N GLU A 97 17.73 -10.97 1.68
CA GLU A 97 17.43 -11.74 0.46
C GLU A 97 18.57 -11.67 -0.58
N GLU A 98 19.28 -10.54 -0.72
CA GLU A 98 20.46 -10.43 -1.61
C GLU A 98 21.64 -11.30 -1.15
N ARG A 99 21.93 -11.40 0.15
CA ARG A 99 23.12 -12.13 0.63
C ARG A 99 23.02 -13.66 0.54
N LYS A 100 21.82 -14.23 0.43
CA LYS A 100 21.64 -15.67 0.18
C LYS A 100 21.84 -16.06 -1.29
N LEU A 101 21.69 -15.11 -2.22
CA LEU A 101 21.99 -15.32 -3.63
C LEU A 101 23.50 -15.22 -3.93
N GLU A 102 24.28 -14.50 -3.11
CA GLU A 102 25.74 -14.37 -3.26
C GLU A 102 26.58 -15.55 -2.73
N HIS A 103 25.95 -16.51 -2.03
CA HIS A 103 26.62 -17.68 -1.44
C HIS A 103 26.09 -19.02 -1.98
N SER A 104 25.37 -19.01 -3.10
CA SER A 104 24.96 -20.20 -3.87
C SER A 104 25.65 -20.25 -5.22
#